data_AF-A0A9D8PDQ7-F1
#
_entry.id   AF-A0A9D8PDQ7-F1
#
_cell.length_a   1.000
_cell.length_b   1.000
_cell.length_c   1.000
_cell.angle_alpha   90.00
_cell.angle_beta   90.00
_cell.angle_gamma   90.00
#
_symmetry.space_group_name_H-M   'P 1'
#
loop_
_entity.id
_entity.type
_entity.pdbx_description
1 polymer ?
#
loop_
_entity_poly.entity_id
_entity_poly.type
_entity_poly.pdbx_seq_one_letter_code
_entity_poly.pdbx_strand_id
1 'polypeptide(L)'
;MDSPRQGQKRCRDFQPSLEISDRILRYRTGAGRAAIRTVDKAIEAVGGSAYFRSMGLERCFRDVQGVRFHPLQERKQYLFTGRAALGLEPTA
;
A
#
# COMPACT_ATOMS: atom_id res chain seq x y z
N MET A 1 20.73 -22.56 -25.41
CA MET A 1 20.10 -23.44 -24.41
C MET A 1 20.14 -22.72 -23.07
N ASP A 2 19.26 -21.72 -22.89
CA ASP A 2 19.13 -21.00 -21.62
C ASP A 2 18.33 -21.86 -20.66
N SER A 3 19.02 -22.42 -19.66
CA SER A 3 18.37 -23.13 -18.56
C SER A 3 17.50 -22.15 -17.77
N PRO A 4 16.23 -22.46 -17.49
CA PRO A 4 15.39 -21.57 -16.70
C PRO A 4 15.97 -21.47 -15.29
N ARG A 5 16.23 -20.23 -14.84
CA ARG A 5 16.63 -19.95 -13.44
C ARG A 5 15.58 -20.52 -12.49
N GLN A 6 15.88 -21.68 -11.91
CA GLN A 6 15.07 -22.34 -10.87
C GLN A 6 14.95 -21.36 -9.69
N GLY A 7 13.82 -20.65 -9.61
CA GLY A 7 13.57 -19.69 -8.53
C GLY A 7 12.66 -18.52 -8.88
N GLN A 8 12.49 -18.18 -10.16
CA GLN A 8 11.60 -17.08 -10.54
C GLN A 8 10.16 -17.60 -10.72
N LYS A 9 9.33 -17.53 -9.67
CA LYS A 9 7.88 -17.75 -9.81
C LYS A 9 7.34 -16.73 -10.82
N ARG A 10 6.81 -17.18 -11.96
CA ARG A 10 6.20 -16.28 -12.94
C ARG A 10 4.82 -15.86 -12.43
N CYS A 11 4.37 -14.65 -12.81
CA CYS A 11 3.04 -14.16 -12.45
C CYS A 11 1.90 -15.13 -12.85
N ARG A 12 2.12 -15.97 -13.88
CA ARG A 12 1.20 -17.02 -14.34
C ARG A 12 1.01 -18.19 -13.37
N ASP A 13 1.94 -18.43 -12.46
CA ASP A 13 1.88 -19.56 -11.52
C ASP A 13 1.30 -19.12 -10.16
N PHE A 14 0.84 -17.87 -10.04
CA PHE A 14 0.24 -17.33 -8.83
C PHE A 14 -1.16 -17.89 -8.61
N GLN A 15 -1.37 -18.51 -7.45
CA GLN A 15 -2.69 -18.96 -7.01
C GLN A 15 -3.19 -18.03 -5.90
N PRO A 16 -4.26 -17.24 -6.13
CA PRO A 16 -4.82 -16.40 -5.10
C PRO A 16 -5.42 -17.26 -3.98
N SER A 17 -5.09 -16.91 -2.74
CA SER A 17 -5.72 -17.49 -1.54
C SER A 17 -6.15 -16.39 -0.60
N LEU A 18 -7.03 -16.72 0.35
CA LEU A 18 -7.46 -15.77 1.39
C LEU A 18 -6.26 -15.27 2.20
N GLU A 19 -5.36 -16.17 2.59
CA GLU A 19 -4.16 -15.84 3.34
C GLU A 19 -3.27 -14.83 2.60
N ILE A 20 -3.01 -15.08 1.31
CA ILE A 20 -2.20 -14.20 0.47
C ILE A 20 -2.89 -12.84 0.31
N SER A 21 -4.20 -12.84 0.09
CA SER A 21 -5.00 -11.62 -0.08
C SER A 21 -4.96 -10.76 1.19
N ASP A 22 -5.25 -11.36 2.35
CA ASP A 22 -5.19 -10.69 3.65
C ASP A 22 -3.79 -10.13 3.94
N ARG A 23 -2.73 -10.89 3.61
CA ARG A 23 -1.35 -10.43 3.75
C ARG A 23 -1.04 -9.22 2.87
N ILE A 24 -1.36 -9.28 1.57
CA ILE A 24 -1.12 -8.17 0.63
C ILE A 24 -1.88 -6.92 1.05
N LEU A 25 -3.16 -7.07 1.40
CA LEU A 25 -4.00 -5.94 1.72
C LEU A 25 -3.61 -5.26 3.05
N ARG A 26 -3.15 -6.03 4.04
CA ARG A 26 -2.51 -5.49 5.25
C ARG A 26 -1.28 -4.66 4.92
N TYR A 27 -0.35 -5.21 4.11
CA TYR A 27 0.86 -4.47 3.72
C TYR A 27 0.53 -3.22 2.93
N ARG A 28 -0.43 -3.27 2.00
CA ARG A 28 -0.88 -2.12 1.22
C ARG A 28 -1.39 -1.00 2.13
N THR A 29 -2.26 -1.31 3.09
CA THR A 29 -2.78 -0.32 4.04
C THR A 29 -1.66 0.26 4.90
N GLY A 30 -0.77 -0.59 5.41
CA GLY A 30 0.40 -0.16 6.20
C GLY A 30 1.33 0.76 5.41
N ALA A 31 1.70 0.37 4.20
CA ALA A 31 2.56 1.14 3.30
C ALA A 31 1.92 2.48 2.92
N GLY A 32 0.62 2.48 2.61
CA GLY A 32 -0.12 3.71 2.29
C GLY A 32 -0.13 4.70 3.45
N ARG A 33 -0.45 4.24 4.68
CA ARG A 33 -0.41 5.09 5.88
C ARG A 33 1.01 5.60 6.15
N ALA A 34 2.02 4.75 5.98
CA ALA A 34 3.41 5.13 6.19
C ALA A 34 3.85 6.20 5.19
N ALA A 35 3.54 6.03 3.90
CA ALA A 35 3.87 7.00 2.86
C ALA A 35 3.26 8.37 3.15
N ILE A 36 1.98 8.45 3.53
CA ILE A 36 1.33 9.71 3.91
C ILE A 36 2.08 10.37 5.07
N ARG A 37 2.32 9.64 6.18
CA ARG A 37 3.03 10.18 7.35
C ARG A 37 4.45 10.66 7.03
N THR A 38 5.16 9.92 6.18
CA THR A 38 6.52 10.28 5.76
C THR A 38 6.52 11.61 5.03
N VAL A 39 5.60 11.81 4.08
CA VAL A 39 5.55 13.06 3.32
C VAL A 39 5.05 14.21 4.18
N ASP A 40 4.05 13.98 5.05
CA ASP A 40 3.58 14.99 6.01
C ASP A 40 4.75 15.49 6.89
N LYS A 41 5.55 14.57 7.43
CA LYS A 41 6.73 14.91 8.25
C LYS A 41 7.84 15.60 7.46
N ALA A 42 8.01 15.25 6.19
CA ALA A 42 8.97 15.94 5.33
C ALA A 42 8.54 17.40 5.07
N ILE A 43 7.25 17.64 4.79
CA ILE A 43 6.70 19.00 4.63
C ILE A 43 6.90 19.81 5.91
N GLU A 44 6.57 19.23 7.07
CA GLU A 44 6.73 19.87 8.38
C GLU A 44 8.20 20.24 8.67
N ALA A 45 9.14 19.34 8.38
CA ALA A 45 10.56 19.54 8.63
C ALA A 45 11.18 20.62 7.73
N VAL A 46 10.73 20.73 6.48
CA VAL A 46 11.26 21.68 5.51
C VAL A 46 10.58 23.05 5.63
N GLY A 47 9.30 23.08 6.03
CA GLY A 47 8.51 24.29 6.12
C GLY A 47 8.10 24.84 4.74
N GLY A 48 7.96 26.16 4.63
CA GLY A 48 7.38 26.79 3.42
C GLY A 48 8.12 26.51 2.11
N SER A 49 9.43 26.28 2.15
CA SER A 49 10.23 25.96 0.96
C SER A 49 9.86 24.61 0.33
N ALA A 50 9.18 23.73 1.07
CA ALA A 50 8.66 22.46 0.57
C ALA A 50 7.65 22.63 -0.57
N TYR A 51 7.01 23.81 -0.65
CA TYR A 51 6.06 24.16 -1.71
C TYR A 51 6.72 24.69 -2.98
N PHE A 52 8.03 24.91 -3.00
CA PHE A 52 8.73 25.31 -4.22
C PHE A 52 8.77 24.17 -5.23
N ARG A 53 8.37 24.47 -6.46
CA ARG A 53 8.35 23.47 -7.55
C ARG A 53 9.73 22.86 -7.81
N SER A 54 10.81 23.61 -7.58
CA SER A 54 12.19 23.13 -7.71
C SER A 54 12.55 22.03 -6.72
N MET A 55 11.89 21.97 -5.56
CA MET A 55 12.12 20.93 -4.54
C MET A 55 11.28 19.68 -4.78
N GLY A 56 10.12 19.81 -5.44
CA GLY A 56 9.26 18.69 -5.83
C GLY A 56 8.47 18.02 -4.69
N LEU A 57 8.69 18.41 -3.43
CA LEU A 57 8.03 17.79 -2.26
C LEU A 57 6.52 18.07 -2.24
N GLU A 58 6.08 19.23 -2.74
CA GLU A 58 4.66 19.55 -2.96
C GLU A 58 3.94 18.50 -3.83
N ARG A 59 4.64 18.01 -4.86
CA ARG A 59 4.09 17.01 -5.78
C ARG A 59 3.92 15.68 -5.06
N CYS A 60 4.94 15.24 -4.32
CA CYS A 60 4.83 14.06 -3.47
C CYS A 60 3.67 14.16 -2.47
N PHE A 61 3.49 15.33 -1.85
CA PHE A 61 2.41 15.56 -0.88
C PHE A 61 1.02 15.49 -1.51
N ARG A 62 0.84 16.05 -2.71
CA ARG A 62 -0.44 15.93 -3.44
C ARG A 62 -0.68 14.50 -3.93
N ASP A 63 0.32 13.88 -4.54
CA ASP A 63 0.18 12.58 -5.20
C ASP A 63 -0.07 11.46 -4.16
N VAL A 64 0.56 11.52 -2.99
CA VAL A 64 0.37 10.51 -1.93
C VAL A 64 -1.05 10.50 -1.37
N GLN A 65 -1.82 11.59 -1.50
CA GLN A 65 -3.22 11.59 -1.08
C GLN A 65 -4.07 10.59 -1.88
N GLY A 66 -3.64 10.23 -3.10
CA GLY A 66 -4.29 9.22 -3.94
C GLY A 66 -4.48 7.86 -3.25
N VAL A 67 -3.62 7.52 -2.29
CA VAL A 67 -3.73 6.31 -1.47
C VAL A 67 -5.11 6.15 -0.81
N ARG A 68 -5.74 7.28 -0.42
CA ARG A 68 -7.04 7.29 0.27
C ARG A 68 -8.20 6.85 -0.62
N PHE A 69 -8.05 6.96 -1.93
CA PHE A 69 -9.10 6.71 -2.92
C PHE A 69 -9.00 5.34 -3.59
N HIS A 70 -8.12 4.46 -3.08
CA HIS A 70 -8.04 3.08 -3.53
C HIS A 70 -9.39 2.34 -3.30
N PRO A 71 -9.84 1.44 -4.21
CA PRO A 71 -11.14 0.78 -4.12
C PRO A 71 -11.44 0.15 -2.76
N LEU A 72 -10.46 -0.55 -2.19
CA LEU A 72 -10.54 -1.03 -0.82
C LEU A 72 -10.02 0.02 0.16
N GLN A 73 -10.95 0.76 0.75
CA GLN A 73 -10.64 1.75 1.78
C GLN A 73 -10.14 1.08 3.06
N GLU A 74 -9.36 1.82 3.84
CA GLU A 74 -8.74 1.33 5.07
C GLU A 74 -9.71 0.69 6.08
N ARG A 75 -10.88 1.30 6.31
CA ARG A 75 -11.86 0.77 7.26
C ARG A 75 -12.42 -0.58 6.83
N LYS A 76 -12.69 -0.74 5.53
CA LYS A 76 -13.13 -1.99 4.93
C LYS A 76 -12.03 -3.05 5.03
N GLN A 77 -10.77 -2.64 4.86
CA GLN A 77 -9.64 -3.54 5.07
C GLN A 77 -9.55 -4.06 6.50
N TYR A 78 -9.76 -3.22 7.52
CA TYR A 78 -9.74 -3.68 8.91
C TYR A 78 -10.85 -4.69 9.20
N LEU A 79 -12.04 -4.50 8.63
CA LEU A 79 -13.13 -5.46 8.76
C LEU A 79 -12.78 -6.79 8.09
N PHE A 80 -12.26 -6.74 6.86
CA PHE A 80 -11.80 -7.91 6.11
C PHE A 80 -10.77 -8.72 6.91
N THR A 81 -9.68 -8.07 7.32
CA THR A 81 -8.59 -8.71 8.09
C THR A 81 -9.07 -9.20 9.45
N GLY A 82 -9.92 -8.43 10.14
CA GLY A 82 -10.44 -8.82 11.45
C GLY A 82 -11.32 -10.06 11.38
N ARG A 83 -12.19 -10.15 10.37
CA ARG A 83 -13.04 -11.34 10.15
C ARG A 83 -12.21 -12.56 9.77
N ALA A 84 -11.24 -12.39 8.86
CA ALA A 84 -10.31 -13.46 8.50
C ALA A 84 -9.52 -13.98 9.72
N ALA A 85 -9.04 -13.09 10.59
CA ALA A 85 -8.32 -13.47 11.81
C ALA A 85 -9.18 -14.23 12.83
N LEU A 86 -10.50 -13.99 12.84
CA LEU A 86 -11.47 -14.68 13.69
C LEU A 86 -12.03 -15.97 13.07
N GLY A 87 -11.57 -16.37 11.87
CA GLY A 87 -12.12 -17.52 11.15
C GLY A 87 -13.53 -17.30 10.60
N LEU A 88 -13.96 -16.04 10.44
CA LEU A 88 -15.25 -15.66 9.86
C LEU A 88 -15.10 -15.36 8.37
N GLU A 89 -16.18 -15.57 7.61
CA GLU A 89 -16.24 -15.21 6.19
C GLU A 89 -15.89 -13.72 5.97
N PRO A 90 -14.83 -13.39 5.21
CA PRO A 90 -14.34 -12.03 5.08
C PRO A 90 -15.20 -11.21 4.10
N THR A 91 -15.74 -10.09 4.57
CA THR A 91 -16.53 -9.16 3.77
C THR A 91 -15.74 -7.88 3.46
N ALA A 92 -15.85 -7.41 2.22
CA ALA A 92 -15.18 -6.20 1.70
C ALA A 92 -16.12 -4.98 1.67
#